data_AF-X1ECN0-F1
#
_entry.id   AF-X1ECN0-F1
#
_cell.length_a   1.000
_cell.length_b   1.000
_cell.length_c   1.000
_cell.angle_alpha   90.00
_cell.angle_beta   90.00
_cell.angle_gamma   90.00
#
_symmetry.space_group_name_H-M   'P 1'
#
loop_
_entity.id
_entity.type
_entity.pdbx_description
1 polymer ?
#
loop_
_entity_poly.entity_id
_entity_poly.type
_entity_poly.pdbx_seq_one_letter_code
_entity_poly.pdbx_strand_id
1 'polypeptide(L)'
;DGVITSDEWGPDSFFDVVIIDSCLYGLNITWDADFLWIGLNSDTCRYFLGDDPDNISLFVAIDTDQTFGSGAPTDGYGNVNFYGCRMPEYIFYFAGGAGWYEWNYWTGTEFEWRGWRNDNTFYAWDGGGVYDDELGILWSDLGFPTGVGVMAWITFDQTFNGDPPGVLASWPIENPIGILPIFTWAYPFFFPHVPGPMPVAGFLPNALCGDNGEFSATQPSTWGAVKALYK
;
A
#
# COMPACT_ATOMS: atom_id res chain seq x y z
N ASP A 1 20.99 -5.48 5.53
CA ASP A 1 20.10 -6.51 6.13
C ASP A 1 18.78 -6.62 5.37
N GLY A 2 18.51 -5.73 4.40
CA GLY A 2 17.30 -5.79 3.58
C GLY A 2 16.11 -5.08 4.23
N VAL A 3 16.40 -4.21 5.20
CA VAL A 3 15.46 -3.39 5.97
C VAL A 3 15.82 -1.93 5.73
N ILE A 4 14.82 -1.07 5.56
CA ILE A 4 14.94 0.38 5.53
C ILE A 4 14.59 0.88 6.94
N THR A 5 15.57 1.29 7.72
CA THR A 5 15.27 1.89 9.03
C THR A 5 14.51 3.20 8.89
N SER A 6 13.85 3.66 9.97
CA SER A 6 13.14 4.95 10.02
C SER A 6 13.97 6.15 9.52
N ASP A 7 15.30 6.09 9.71
CA ASP A 7 16.26 7.09 9.24
C ASP A 7 16.69 6.91 7.77
N GLU A 8 16.42 5.74 7.17
CA GLU A 8 16.70 5.38 5.79
C GLU A 8 15.50 5.60 4.85
N TRP A 9 14.29 5.79 5.39
CA TRP A 9 13.17 6.41 4.68
C TRP A 9 13.56 7.85 4.33
N GLY A 10 14.33 7.98 3.26
CA GLY A 10 14.94 9.23 2.85
C GLY A 10 13.90 10.25 2.37
N PRO A 11 14.34 11.46 1.99
CA PRO A 11 13.48 12.44 1.31
C PRO A 11 12.91 11.92 -0.03
N ASP A 12 13.37 10.74 -0.44
CA ASP A 12 13.04 10.04 -1.66
C ASP A 12 11.90 8.98 -1.47
N SER A 13 11.10 9.11 -0.40
CA SER A 13 9.90 8.30 -0.17
C SER A 13 8.60 9.12 -0.27
N PHE A 14 7.53 8.46 -0.69
CA PHE A 14 6.17 8.95 -0.47
C PHE A 14 5.75 8.64 0.97
N PHE A 15 5.11 9.60 1.62
CA PHE A 15 4.65 9.49 3.00
C PHE A 15 3.24 10.07 3.13
N ASP A 16 2.34 9.31 3.74
CA ASP A 16 1.00 9.78 4.09
C ASP A 16 0.55 9.24 5.45
N VAL A 17 -0.28 9.99 6.14
CA VAL A 17 -0.57 9.77 7.56
C VAL A 17 -2.07 9.76 7.82
N VAL A 18 -2.51 8.77 8.59
CA VAL A 18 -3.87 8.67 9.11
C VAL A 18 -3.83 8.65 10.64
N ILE A 19 -4.83 9.27 11.27
CA ILE A 19 -5.01 9.26 12.72
C ILE A 19 -6.25 8.43 13.08
N ILE A 20 -6.08 7.42 13.94
CA ILE A 20 -7.15 6.55 14.45
C ILE A 20 -7.07 6.55 15.98
N ASP A 21 -8.12 6.94 16.69
CA ASP A 21 -8.14 6.91 18.18
C ASP A 21 -6.93 7.59 18.87
N SER A 22 -6.42 8.68 18.28
CA SER A 22 -5.21 9.41 18.68
C SER A 22 -3.87 8.72 18.36
N CYS A 23 -3.92 7.57 17.69
CA CYS A 23 -2.79 6.89 17.08
C CYS A 23 -2.51 7.45 15.69
N LEU A 24 -1.26 7.82 15.45
CA LEU A 24 -0.72 8.14 14.14
C LEU A 24 -0.18 6.88 13.49
N TYR A 25 -0.68 6.57 12.30
CA TYR A 25 -0.14 5.56 11.39
C TYR A 25 0.37 6.24 10.13
N GLY A 26 1.63 5.98 9.78
CA GLY A 26 2.25 6.48 8.56
C GLY A 26 2.46 5.38 7.54
N LEU A 27 1.99 5.57 6.31
CA LEU A 27 2.37 4.73 5.19
C LEU A 27 3.57 5.36 4.48
N ASN A 28 4.64 4.60 4.35
CA ASN A 28 5.79 4.94 3.54
C ASN A 28 5.81 4.07 2.28
N ILE A 29 6.13 4.68 1.13
CA ILE A 29 6.33 3.96 -0.14
C ILE A 29 7.62 4.48 -0.78
N THR A 30 8.51 3.58 -1.17
CA THR A 30 9.67 3.91 -2.00
C THR A 30 10.00 2.74 -2.93
N TRP A 31 11.00 2.88 -3.79
CA TRP A 31 11.46 1.78 -4.62
C TRP A 31 12.93 1.92 -5.00
N ASP A 32 13.50 0.80 -5.44
CA ASP A 32 14.77 0.73 -6.14
C ASP A 32 14.61 -0.06 -7.46
N ALA A 33 15.72 -0.54 -8.01
CA ALA A 33 15.75 -1.28 -9.27
C ALA A 33 15.11 -2.68 -9.15
N ASP A 34 15.07 -3.25 -7.96
CA ASP A 34 14.67 -4.63 -7.69
C ASP A 34 13.34 -4.71 -6.93
N PHE A 35 13.06 -3.73 -6.05
CA PHE A 35 11.94 -3.76 -5.11
C PHE A 35 11.07 -2.50 -5.12
N LEU A 36 9.78 -2.72 -4.88
CA LEU A 36 8.86 -1.74 -4.29
C LEU A 36 8.83 -1.97 -2.78
N TRP A 37 9.12 -0.94 -2.00
CA TRP A 37 9.12 -0.99 -0.55
C TRP A 37 7.89 -0.31 0.01
N ILE A 38 7.19 -1.00 0.91
CA ILE A 38 6.05 -0.49 1.66
C ILE A 38 6.39 -0.56 3.15
N GLY A 39 6.28 0.57 3.84
CA GLY A 39 6.50 0.67 5.29
C GLY A 39 5.25 1.14 6.01
N LEU A 40 4.98 0.58 7.19
CA LEU A 40 3.95 1.06 8.09
C LEU A 40 4.60 1.51 9.41
N ASN A 41 4.57 2.81 9.66
CA ASN A 41 4.96 3.38 10.93
C ASN A 41 3.79 3.35 11.91
N SER A 42 3.99 2.72 13.07
CA SER A 42 3.00 2.61 14.15
C SER A 42 3.48 3.21 15.49
N ASP A 43 4.51 4.07 15.46
CA ASP A 43 5.30 4.56 16.62
C ASP A 43 4.46 5.01 17.81
N THR A 44 3.32 5.65 17.54
CA THR A 44 2.52 6.31 18.58
C THR A 44 1.65 5.36 19.40
N CYS A 45 1.30 4.18 18.86
CA CYS A 45 0.36 3.28 19.53
C CYS A 45 0.83 1.83 19.69
N ARG A 46 1.93 1.44 19.03
CA ARG A 46 2.54 0.12 19.19
C ARG A 46 1.57 -1.04 18.92
N TYR A 47 0.64 -0.81 18.00
CA TYR A 47 -0.12 -1.89 17.38
C TYR A 47 0.75 -2.47 16.27
N PHE A 48 1.38 -3.60 16.56
CA PHE A 48 2.27 -4.29 15.64
C PHE A 48 1.48 -5.18 14.66
N LEU A 49 2.07 -5.49 13.51
CA LEU A 49 1.50 -6.42 12.54
C LEU A 49 1.54 -7.87 13.04
N GLY A 50 0.41 -8.57 13.11
CA GLY A 50 0.45 -9.94 13.62
C GLY A 50 -0.91 -10.60 13.77
N ASP A 51 -0.89 -11.78 14.39
CA ASP A 51 -2.03 -12.68 14.56
C ASP A 51 -2.61 -12.68 15.99
N ASP A 52 -2.06 -11.89 16.91
CA ASP A 52 -2.64 -11.74 18.24
C ASP A 52 -3.93 -10.87 18.18
N PRO A 53 -4.87 -11.03 19.12
CA PRO A 53 -6.15 -10.30 19.11
C PRO A 53 -6.03 -8.77 19.12
N ASP A 54 -4.91 -8.25 19.61
CA ASP A 54 -4.63 -6.81 19.66
C ASP A 54 -3.74 -6.36 18.48
N ASN A 55 -3.35 -7.26 17.57
CA ASN A 55 -2.60 -6.88 16.39
C ASN A 55 -3.49 -6.34 15.28
N ILE A 56 -2.84 -5.61 14.38
CA ILE A 56 -3.43 -5.17 13.12
C ILE A 56 -2.84 -6.00 11.98
N SER A 57 -3.56 -6.07 10.87
CA SER A 57 -3.08 -6.66 9.62
C SER A 57 -2.98 -5.56 8.57
N LEU A 58 -1.87 -5.53 7.81
CA LEU A 58 -1.66 -4.58 6.71
C LEU A 58 -1.90 -5.27 5.39
N PHE A 59 -2.67 -4.61 4.53
CA PHE A 59 -3.03 -5.08 3.22
C PHE A 59 -2.53 -4.06 2.19
N VAL A 60 -1.92 -4.54 1.12
CA VAL A 60 -1.43 -3.71 0.02
C VAL A 60 -1.97 -4.28 -1.29
N ALA A 61 -2.79 -3.51 -1.99
CA ALA A 61 -3.31 -3.85 -3.31
C ALA A 61 -2.61 -3.03 -4.39
N ILE A 62 -2.22 -3.72 -5.46
CA ILE A 62 -1.45 -3.15 -6.57
C ILE A 62 -2.19 -3.42 -7.89
N ASP A 63 -2.53 -2.33 -8.54
CA ASP A 63 -3.02 -2.24 -9.92
C ASP A 63 -1.82 -1.97 -10.84
N THR A 64 -1.51 -2.90 -11.74
CA THR A 64 -0.29 -2.88 -12.57
C THR A 64 -0.52 -2.38 -13.98
N ASP A 65 -1.75 -2.43 -14.48
CA ASP A 65 -2.10 -1.99 -15.82
C ASP A 65 -2.82 -0.64 -15.86
N GLN A 66 -3.35 -0.19 -14.71
CA GLN A 66 -4.05 1.07 -14.52
C GLN A 66 -5.23 1.27 -15.47
N THR A 67 -5.87 0.17 -15.87
CA THR A 67 -6.92 0.12 -16.88
C THR A 67 -8.30 0.03 -16.24
N PHE A 68 -9.23 0.86 -16.71
CA PHE A 68 -10.61 0.87 -16.20
C PHE A 68 -11.27 -0.51 -16.27
N GLY A 69 -11.71 -1.00 -15.10
CA GLY A 69 -12.38 -2.29 -14.95
C GLY A 69 -11.48 -3.51 -15.11
N SER A 70 -10.16 -3.32 -15.27
CA SER A 70 -9.17 -4.40 -15.26
C SER A 70 -8.72 -4.67 -13.83
N GLY A 71 -8.63 -5.92 -13.43
CA GLY A 71 -8.28 -6.32 -12.07
C GLY A 71 -9.45 -6.90 -11.27
N ALA A 72 -9.22 -7.13 -9.97
CA ALA A 72 -10.18 -7.76 -9.09
C ALA A 72 -11.23 -6.76 -8.55
N PRO A 73 -12.53 -7.11 -8.50
CA PRO A 73 -13.57 -6.24 -7.94
C PRO A 73 -13.65 -6.31 -6.40
N THR A 74 -13.00 -7.28 -5.77
CA THR A 74 -12.97 -7.48 -4.32
C THR A 74 -11.60 -8.00 -3.92
N ASP A 75 -11.15 -7.78 -2.69
CA ASP A 75 -9.93 -8.42 -2.16
C ASP A 75 -10.11 -9.93 -1.96
N GLY A 76 -9.02 -10.64 -1.65
CA GLY A 76 -9.03 -12.09 -1.45
C GLY A 76 -9.88 -12.56 -0.27
N TYR A 77 -10.15 -11.68 0.70
CA TYR A 77 -10.98 -11.96 1.87
C TYR A 77 -12.42 -11.45 1.75
N GLY A 78 -12.74 -10.69 0.70
CA GLY A 78 -14.05 -10.08 0.49
C GLY A 78 -14.40 -8.98 1.51
N ASN A 79 -13.40 -8.34 2.11
CA ASN A 79 -13.54 -7.23 3.06
C ASN A 79 -13.51 -5.86 2.39
N VAL A 80 -12.90 -5.74 1.21
CA VAL A 80 -12.80 -4.49 0.44
C VAL A 80 -13.29 -4.73 -0.97
N ASN A 81 -14.13 -3.83 -1.47
CA ASN A 81 -14.52 -3.79 -2.88
C ASN A 81 -13.66 -2.76 -3.62
N PHE A 82 -13.37 -3.02 -4.88
CA PHE A 82 -12.66 -2.10 -5.77
C PHE A 82 -13.56 -1.72 -6.94
N TYR A 83 -13.44 -0.48 -7.39
CA TYR A 83 -14.20 -0.01 -8.55
C TYR A 83 -13.42 1.02 -9.37
N GLY A 84 -13.74 1.06 -10.66
CA GLY A 84 -13.24 2.06 -11.58
C GLY A 84 -11.90 1.66 -12.18
N CYS A 85 -10.94 2.58 -12.16
CA CYS A 85 -9.62 2.38 -12.74
C CYS A 85 -8.61 1.64 -11.87
N ARG A 86 -8.90 1.52 -10.58
CA ARG A 86 -7.93 1.12 -9.56
C ARG A 86 -8.36 -0.20 -8.97
N MET A 87 -8.45 -1.19 -9.83
CA MET A 87 -8.79 -2.56 -9.46
C MET A 87 -7.49 -3.37 -9.51
N PRO A 88 -7.10 -4.07 -8.43
CA PRO A 88 -5.76 -4.65 -8.33
C PRO A 88 -5.63 -5.98 -9.07
N GLU A 89 -4.44 -6.22 -9.63
CA GLU A 89 -4.03 -7.57 -10.05
C GLU A 89 -3.31 -8.32 -8.94
N TYR A 90 -2.74 -7.62 -7.96
CA TYR A 90 -1.95 -8.22 -6.89
C TYR A 90 -2.38 -7.69 -5.54
N ILE A 91 -2.44 -8.56 -4.53
CA ILE A 91 -2.66 -8.13 -3.15
C ILE A 91 -1.69 -8.89 -2.24
N PHE A 92 -1.06 -8.15 -1.33
CA PHE A 92 -0.15 -8.64 -0.31
C PHE A 92 -0.79 -8.43 1.06
N TYR A 93 -0.68 -9.44 1.92
CA TYR A 93 -1.35 -9.49 3.21
C TYR A 93 -0.31 -9.78 4.29
N PHE A 94 0.05 -8.75 5.06
CA PHE A 94 0.90 -8.90 6.24
C PHE A 94 -0.02 -9.21 7.44
N ALA A 95 -0.43 -10.48 7.52
CA ALA A 95 -1.44 -11.00 8.45
C ALA A 95 -1.06 -12.39 9.05
N GLY A 96 0.19 -12.85 8.85
CA GLY A 96 0.62 -14.22 9.17
C GLY A 96 1.50 -14.37 10.41
N GLY A 97 1.46 -13.39 11.31
CA GLY A 97 2.42 -13.26 12.40
C GLY A 97 3.73 -12.57 11.98
N ALA A 98 4.63 -12.41 12.95
CA ALA A 98 5.85 -11.61 12.84
C ALA A 98 6.70 -11.92 11.59
N GLY A 99 6.73 -10.97 10.65
CA GLY A 99 7.58 -11.00 9.46
C GLY A 99 7.06 -11.86 8.31
N TRP A 100 5.83 -12.39 8.41
CA TRP A 100 5.22 -13.21 7.36
C TRP A 100 4.13 -12.44 6.63
N TYR A 101 4.14 -12.61 5.31
CA TYR A 101 3.07 -12.14 4.44
C TYR A 101 2.64 -13.26 3.51
N GLU A 102 1.39 -13.23 3.09
CA GLU A 102 0.93 -13.99 1.94
C GLU A 102 0.61 -13.03 0.80
N TRP A 103 0.39 -13.58 -0.39
CA TRP A 103 0.03 -12.76 -1.54
C TRP A 103 -0.81 -13.56 -2.54
N ASN A 104 -1.65 -12.83 -3.25
CA ASN A 104 -2.56 -13.36 -4.26
C ASN A 104 -2.38 -12.60 -5.57
N TYR A 105 -2.68 -13.25 -6.69
CA TYR A 105 -2.80 -12.57 -7.98
C TYR A 105 -4.15 -12.85 -8.64
N TRP A 106 -4.65 -11.88 -9.37
CA TRP A 106 -5.92 -11.94 -10.07
C TRP A 106 -5.77 -12.71 -11.38
N THR A 107 -6.56 -13.76 -11.56
CA THR A 107 -6.54 -14.61 -12.76
C THR A 107 -7.43 -14.11 -13.89
N GLY A 108 -8.18 -13.02 -13.67
CA GLY A 108 -9.30 -12.59 -14.51
C GLY A 108 -10.66 -13.06 -14.01
N THR A 109 -10.71 -14.04 -13.11
CA THR A 109 -11.95 -14.57 -12.53
C THR A 109 -11.95 -14.67 -11.01
N GLU A 110 -10.81 -14.98 -10.41
CA GLU A 110 -10.63 -15.08 -8.97
C GLU A 110 -9.19 -14.76 -8.56
N PHE A 111 -8.99 -14.49 -7.27
CA PHE A 111 -7.65 -14.41 -6.69
C PHE A 111 -7.08 -15.81 -6.47
N GLU A 112 -5.93 -16.10 -7.08
CA GLU A 112 -5.16 -17.32 -6.81
C GLU A 112 -4.15 -17.05 -5.70
N TRP A 113 -4.21 -17.84 -4.62
CA TRP A 113 -3.28 -17.77 -3.50
C TRP A 113 -1.92 -18.33 -3.85
N ARG A 114 -0.86 -17.59 -3.50
CA ARG A 114 0.53 -17.91 -3.88
C ARG A 114 1.42 -18.29 -2.70
N GLY A 115 0.82 -18.54 -1.54
CA GLY A 115 1.53 -19.04 -0.37
C GLY A 115 2.06 -17.94 0.55
N TRP A 116 2.56 -18.39 1.70
CA TRP A 116 3.27 -17.58 2.69
C TRP A 116 4.73 -17.35 2.29
N ARG A 117 5.23 -16.16 2.60
CA ARG A 117 6.60 -15.69 2.38
C ARG A 117 7.06 -14.85 3.57
N ASN A 118 8.38 -14.77 3.74
CA ASN A 118 9.04 -13.96 4.77
C ASN A 118 10.35 -13.36 4.27
N ASP A 119 10.53 -13.32 2.96
CA ASP A 119 11.66 -12.68 2.33
C ASP A 119 11.41 -11.19 2.17
N ASN A 120 12.45 -10.37 2.39
CA ASN A 120 12.41 -8.91 2.26
C ASN A 120 11.34 -8.25 3.14
N THR A 121 11.05 -8.83 4.29
CA THR A 121 10.17 -8.24 5.29
C THR A 121 10.93 -7.88 6.55
N PHE A 122 10.44 -6.84 7.21
CA PHE A 122 10.81 -6.52 8.57
C PHE A 122 9.56 -6.41 9.41
N TYR A 123 9.65 -6.90 10.63
CA TYR A 123 8.59 -6.81 11.62
C TYR A 123 9.08 -5.99 12.79
N ALA A 124 8.33 -4.96 13.15
CA ALA A 124 8.58 -4.18 14.34
C ALA A 124 8.17 -4.95 15.60
N TRP A 125 8.92 -4.83 16.68
CA TRP A 125 8.54 -5.41 17.98
C TRP A 125 8.87 -4.47 19.14
N ASP A 126 8.14 -4.62 20.25
CA ASP A 126 8.37 -3.80 21.43
C ASP A 126 9.78 -4.02 21.98
N GLY A 127 10.52 -2.92 22.17
CA GLY A 127 11.92 -2.93 22.58
C GLY A 127 12.94 -3.11 21.46
N GLY A 128 12.50 -3.22 20.19
CA GLY A 128 13.38 -3.32 19.01
C GLY A 128 14.02 -1.99 18.59
N GLY A 129 13.48 -0.86 19.04
CA GLY A 129 14.00 0.48 18.74
C GLY A 129 13.56 1.06 17.39
N VAL A 130 12.93 0.25 16.53
CA VAL A 130 12.28 0.64 15.27
C VAL A 130 10.84 0.12 15.33
N TYR A 131 9.86 0.98 15.04
CA TYR A 131 8.42 0.64 15.07
C TYR A 131 7.78 0.71 13.67
N ASP A 132 8.62 0.58 12.64
CA ASP A 132 8.21 0.48 11.26
C ASP A 132 8.19 -0.98 10.86
N ASP A 133 7.06 -1.47 10.37
CA ASP A 133 6.96 -2.75 9.68
C ASP A 133 7.22 -2.55 8.19
N GLU A 134 7.85 -3.52 7.53
CA GLU A 134 8.25 -3.36 6.14
C GLU A 134 8.00 -4.57 5.26
N LEU A 135 7.64 -4.29 4.01
CA LEU A 135 7.43 -5.26 2.95
C LEU A 135 8.14 -4.81 1.67
N GLY A 136 9.12 -5.59 1.25
CA GLY A 136 9.77 -5.50 -0.05
C GLY A 136 9.11 -6.42 -1.07
N ILE A 137 8.53 -5.84 -2.11
CA ILE A 137 7.86 -6.55 -3.21
C ILE A 137 8.79 -6.53 -4.42
N LEU A 138 9.21 -7.70 -4.89
CA LEU A 138 10.02 -7.80 -6.10
C LEU A 138 9.25 -7.29 -7.31
N TRP A 139 9.88 -6.46 -8.12
CA TRP A 139 9.28 -6.01 -9.38
C TRP A 139 9.01 -7.15 -10.36
N SER A 140 9.79 -8.22 -10.28
CA SER A 140 9.56 -9.45 -11.04
C SER A 140 8.26 -10.17 -10.66
N ASP A 141 7.82 -10.05 -9.40
CA ASP A 141 6.57 -10.68 -8.95
C ASP A 141 5.35 -9.95 -9.55
N LEU A 142 5.49 -8.66 -9.83
CA LEU A 142 4.50 -7.82 -10.50
C LEU A 142 4.60 -7.83 -12.03
N GLY A 143 5.56 -8.57 -12.59
CA GLY A 143 5.76 -8.67 -14.04
C GLY A 143 6.44 -7.46 -14.69
N PHE A 144 7.20 -6.66 -13.92
CA PHE A 144 7.87 -5.44 -14.38
C PHE A 144 6.94 -4.44 -15.08
N PRO A 145 5.89 -3.96 -14.38
CA PRO A 145 4.89 -3.08 -14.99
C PRO A 145 5.47 -1.69 -15.32
N THR A 146 4.89 -0.99 -16.30
CA THR A 146 5.34 0.38 -16.64
C THR A 146 4.82 1.47 -15.69
N GLY A 147 3.93 1.09 -14.78
CA GLY A 147 3.38 1.91 -13.71
C GLY A 147 2.63 1.04 -12.71
N VAL A 148 2.38 1.55 -11.51
CA VAL A 148 1.57 0.87 -10.49
C VAL A 148 0.64 1.87 -9.82
N GLY A 149 -0.59 1.44 -9.51
CA GLY A 149 -1.50 2.09 -8.59
C GLY A 149 -1.47 1.35 -7.26
N VAL A 150 -1.08 2.03 -6.18
CA VAL A 150 -0.99 1.43 -4.84
C VAL A 150 -2.15 1.89 -3.97
N MET A 151 -2.80 0.92 -3.34
CA MET A 151 -3.76 1.10 -2.27
C MET A 151 -3.27 0.29 -1.07
N ALA A 152 -3.43 0.82 0.14
CA ALA A 152 -3.15 0.08 1.34
C ALA A 152 -4.24 0.33 2.39
N TRP A 153 -4.42 -0.62 3.30
CA TRP A 153 -5.32 -0.46 4.42
C TRP A 153 -4.90 -1.36 5.57
N ILE A 154 -5.37 -1.01 6.77
CA ILE A 154 -5.20 -1.85 7.96
C ILE A 154 -6.56 -2.29 8.50
N THR A 155 -6.62 -3.51 9.02
CA THR A 155 -7.76 -4.07 9.75
C THR A 155 -7.31 -4.58 11.11
N PHE A 156 -8.25 -4.83 12.03
CA PHE A 156 -7.98 -5.79 13.10
C PHE A 156 -8.03 -7.20 12.53
N ASP A 157 -7.20 -8.10 13.04
CA ASP A 157 -7.12 -9.49 12.56
C ASP A 157 -8.32 -10.34 13.03
N GLN A 158 -9.01 -9.89 14.09
CA GLN A 158 -10.19 -10.55 14.63
C GLN A 158 -11.36 -9.57 14.81
N THR A 159 -12.56 -10.14 14.97
CA THR A 159 -13.76 -9.38 15.34
C THR A 159 -13.49 -8.57 16.61
N PHE A 160 -13.44 -7.25 16.49
CA PHE A 160 -13.30 -6.36 17.63
C PHE A 160 -14.70 -6.05 18.20
N ASN A 161 -14.94 -6.37 19.47
CA ASN A 161 -16.25 -6.19 20.12
C ASN A 161 -17.45 -6.88 19.44
N GLY A 162 -17.22 -7.95 18.67
CA GLY A 162 -18.28 -8.71 17.99
C GLY A 162 -18.74 -8.12 16.65
N ASP A 163 -18.14 -7.02 16.22
CA ASP A 163 -18.29 -6.51 14.85
C ASP A 163 -17.30 -7.24 13.92
N PRO A 164 -17.68 -7.50 12.65
CA PRO A 164 -16.75 -8.04 11.66
C PRO A 164 -15.55 -7.11 11.49
N PRO A 165 -14.34 -7.64 11.25
CA PRO A 165 -13.16 -6.81 11.05
C PRO A 165 -13.39 -5.86 9.86
N GLY A 166 -13.49 -4.57 10.16
CA GLY A 166 -13.59 -3.51 9.17
C GLY A 166 -12.23 -2.90 8.86
N VAL A 167 -12.17 -2.14 7.77
CA VAL A 167 -11.04 -1.26 7.48
C VAL A 167 -10.99 -0.16 8.54
N LEU A 168 -9.85 -0.03 9.22
CA LEU A 168 -9.62 0.99 10.26
C LEU A 168 -9.04 2.27 9.67
N ALA A 169 -8.07 2.11 8.78
CA ALA A 169 -7.48 3.17 7.99
C ALA A 169 -7.16 2.67 6.59
N SER A 170 -7.15 3.60 5.65
CA SER A 170 -6.91 3.38 4.24
C SER A 170 -5.96 4.47 3.73
N TRP A 171 -5.21 4.10 2.71
CA TRP A 171 -4.33 4.96 1.95
C TRP A 171 -4.55 4.66 0.46
N PRO A 172 -4.94 5.65 -0.37
CA PRO A 172 -5.24 7.04 -0.02
C PRO A 172 -6.37 7.22 1.00
N ILE A 173 -6.28 8.29 1.82
CA ILE A 173 -7.28 8.63 2.85
C ILE A 173 -8.66 8.95 2.25
N GLU A 174 -8.72 9.26 0.96
CA GLU A 174 -9.97 9.45 0.23
C GLU A 174 -10.78 8.15 0.06
N ASN A 175 -10.15 6.98 0.21
CA ASN A 175 -10.88 5.71 0.24
C ASN A 175 -11.66 5.55 1.55
N PRO A 176 -12.93 5.15 1.52
CA PRO A 176 -13.74 4.99 2.73
C PRO A 176 -13.21 3.87 3.63
N ILE A 177 -13.48 3.98 4.93
CA ILE A 177 -13.17 2.97 5.96
C ILE A 177 -14.47 2.28 6.43
N GLY A 178 -14.34 1.25 7.27
CA GLY A 178 -15.47 0.51 7.86
C GLY A 178 -15.70 -0.86 7.22
N ILE A 179 -16.97 -1.32 7.20
CA ILE A 179 -17.35 -2.64 6.70
C ILE A 179 -17.63 -2.55 5.20
N LEU A 180 -16.93 -3.39 4.41
CA LEU A 180 -17.09 -3.48 2.95
C LEU A 180 -16.96 -2.13 2.21
N PRO A 181 -15.93 -1.30 2.51
CA PRO A 181 -15.72 -0.07 1.77
C PRO A 181 -15.47 -0.35 0.28
N ILE A 182 -15.77 0.66 -0.55
CA ILE A 182 -15.48 0.63 -1.98
C ILE A 182 -14.33 1.58 -2.25
N PHE A 183 -13.18 1.04 -2.63
CA PHE A 183 -11.98 1.79 -2.97
C PHE A 183 -12.06 2.22 -4.44
N THR A 184 -11.74 3.48 -4.68
CA THR A 184 -11.70 4.10 -6.00
C THR A 184 -10.47 4.97 -6.22
N TRP A 185 -9.72 5.27 -5.15
CA TRP A 185 -8.49 6.05 -5.18
C TRP A 185 -7.27 5.13 -5.02
N ALA A 186 -6.18 5.47 -5.70
CA ALA A 186 -4.87 4.86 -5.50
C ALA A 186 -3.79 5.94 -5.63
N TYR A 187 -2.59 5.67 -5.14
CA TYR A 187 -1.40 6.45 -5.50
C TYR A 187 -0.81 5.91 -6.82
N PRO A 188 -0.90 6.68 -7.92
CA PRO A 188 -0.36 6.22 -9.19
C PRO A 188 1.13 6.59 -9.30
N PHE A 189 1.94 5.61 -9.68
CA PHE A 189 3.36 5.75 -9.95
C PHE A 189 3.65 5.29 -11.39
N PHE A 190 4.51 6.00 -12.11
CA PHE A 190 4.88 5.70 -13.50
C PHE A 190 6.39 5.61 -13.64
N PHE A 191 6.85 4.78 -14.58
CA PHE A 191 8.26 4.42 -14.74
C PHE A 191 8.89 3.85 -13.46
N PRO A 192 8.27 2.83 -12.83
CA PRO A 192 8.92 2.11 -11.74
C PRO A 192 10.17 1.38 -12.27
N HIS A 193 11.04 0.95 -11.36
CA HIS A 193 12.29 0.20 -11.65
C HIS A 193 13.45 0.99 -12.25
N VAL A 194 13.35 2.32 -12.42
CA VAL A 194 14.51 3.10 -12.87
C VAL A 194 15.50 3.21 -11.69
N PRO A 195 16.79 2.83 -11.88
CA PRO A 195 17.79 3.04 -10.84
C PRO A 195 17.86 4.51 -10.43
N GLY A 196 17.68 4.77 -9.14
CA GLY A 196 17.68 6.13 -8.59
C GLY A 196 16.54 6.34 -7.60
N PRO A 197 16.51 7.50 -6.94
CA PRO A 197 15.46 7.84 -6.02
C PRO A 197 14.10 7.91 -6.73
N MET A 198 13.05 7.50 -6.01
CA MET A 198 11.67 7.74 -6.42
C MET A 198 11.50 9.22 -6.78
N PRO A 199 10.87 9.59 -7.92
CA PRO A 199 10.51 10.96 -8.16
C PRO A 199 9.40 11.34 -7.16
N VAL A 200 9.78 11.88 -6.00
CA VAL A 200 8.87 12.20 -4.87
C VAL A 200 7.92 13.37 -5.15
N ALA A 201 8.08 14.05 -6.28
CA ALA A 201 7.29 15.24 -6.58
C ALA A 201 6.00 14.92 -7.33
N GLY A 202 4.86 15.01 -6.64
CA GLY A 202 3.61 15.51 -7.24
C GLY A 202 2.52 14.49 -7.59
N PHE A 203 2.58 13.26 -7.11
CA PHE A 203 1.48 12.30 -7.29
C PHE A 203 0.44 12.51 -6.18
N LEU A 204 -0.61 13.28 -6.50
CA LEU A 204 -1.82 13.27 -5.70
C LEU A 204 -2.56 11.94 -5.96
N PRO A 205 -3.23 11.36 -4.95
CA PRO A 205 -4.24 10.35 -5.17
C PRO A 205 -5.13 10.74 -6.34
N ASN A 206 -5.47 9.80 -7.20
CA ASN A 206 -6.38 10.08 -8.30
C ASN A 206 -7.37 8.93 -8.48
N ALA A 207 -8.65 9.27 -8.37
CA ALA A 207 -9.76 8.37 -8.70
C ALA A 207 -10.09 8.28 -10.19
N LEU A 208 -9.60 9.24 -11.00
CA LEU A 208 -10.02 9.41 -12.39
C LEU A 208 -8.90 9.03 -13.37
N CYS A 209 -9.02 7.88 -14.03
CA CYS A 209 -8.76 7.90 -15.47
C CYS A 209 -10.05 8.32 -16.14
N GLY A 210 -9.97 9.06 -17.25
CA GLY A 210 -11.18 9.44 -17.97
C GLY A 210 -12.00 8.18 -18.30
N ASP A 211 -13.33 8.29 -18.28
CA ASP A 211 -14.30 7.20 -18.56
C ASP A 211 -14.05 6.46 -19.91
N ASN A 212 -13.09 6.93 -20.72
CA ASN A 212 -12.70 6.41 -22.02
C ASN A 212 -11.32 5.70 -22.04
N GLY A 213 -10.68 5.44 -20.88
CA GLY A 213 -9.34 4.85 -20.83
C GLY A 213 -8.22 5.79 -21.30
N GLU A 214 -8.53 7.06 -21.57
CA GLU A 214 -7.53 8.08 -21.81
C GLU A 214 -7.02 8.58 -20.45
N PHE A 215 -5.78 8.21 -20.13
CA PHE A 215 -4.95 9.04 -19.28
C PHE A 215 -4.91 10.44 -19.92
N SER A 216 -5.68 11.38 -19.40
CA SER A 216 -5.34 12.79 -19.53
C SER A 216 -4.09 13.01 -18.69
N ALA A 217 -2.96 12.53 -19.19
CA ALA A 217 -1.66 13.07 -18.87
C ALA A 217 -1.57 14.48 -19.48
N THR A 218 -2.51 15.37 -19.13
CA THR A 218 -2.10 16.74 -18.84
C THR A 218 -1.18 16.62 -17.63
N GLN A 219 0.07 16.22 -17.89
CA GLN A 219 1.22 16.63 -17.12
C GLN A 219 0.93 18.09 -16.75
N PRO A 220 0.77 18.43 -15.46
CA PRO A 220 0.61 19.82 -15.11
C PRO A 220 1.89 20.49 -15.60
N SER A 221 1.78 21.30 -16.65
CA SER A 221 2.89 22.01 -17.30
C SER A 221 3.50 23.08 -16.38
N THR A 222 3.18 23.05 -15.09
CA THR A 222 3.49 24.03 -14.06
C THR A 222 4.13 23.42 -12.81
N TRP A 223 4.79 22.26 -12.87
CA TRP A 223 5.60 21.75 -11.75
C TRP A 223 6.97 22.43 -11.57
N GLY A 224 7.23 23.51 -12.31
CA GLY A 224 8.35 24.41 -12.07
C GLY A 224 8.12 25.35 -10.87
N ALA A 225 7.76 24.87 -9.67
CA ALA A 225 7.71 25.74 -8.47
C ALA A 225 7.66 25.07 -7.08
N VAL A 226 7.85 23.76 -6.90
CA VAL A 226 7.84 23.15 -5.54
C VAL A 226 9.24 22.73 -5.09
N LYS A 227 10.22 23.63 -5.28
CA LYS A 227 11.58 23.50 -4.73
C LYS A 227 11.86 24.48 -3.58
N ALA A 228 10.84 25.15 -3.07
CA ALA A 228 10.98 26.14 -2.02
C ALA A 228 9.80 26.09 -1.07
N LEU A 229 9.80 25.13 -0.14
CA LEU A 229 9.07 25.25 1.13
C LEU A 229 9.45 24.13 2.14
N TYR A 230 10.72 23.75 2.22
CA TYR A 230 11.27 23.16 3.45
C TYR A 230 12.72 23.63 3.59
N LYS A 231 12.89 24.66 4.42
CA LYS A 231 14.15 25.10 5.06
C LYS A 231 13.84 25.39 6.51
#